data_AF-A0A9P7FR66-F1
#
_entry.id   AF-A0A9P7FR66-F1
#
_cell.length_a   1.000
_cell.length_b   1.000
_cell.length_c   1.000
_cell.angle_alpha   90.00
_cell.angle_beta   90.00
_cell.angle_gamma   90.00
#
_symmetry.space_group_name_H-M   'P 1'
#
loop_
_entity.id
_entity.type
_entity.pdbx_description
1 polymer ?
#
loop_
_entity_poly.entity_id
_entity_poly.type
_entity_poly.pdbx_seq_one_letter_code
_entity_poly.pdbx_strand_id
1 'polypeptide(L)'
;MVGNIILSLSTLASAFRLKAPLPPYLPPVEKARQRLVDAIRRLDVVKNRDATGSRQLLFFAYALTMKGVTEELELLGRTLQTAFGVIGETPEEFEALFMDPEESRRRINYAA
;
A
#
# COMPACT_ATOMS: atom_id res chain seq x y z
N MET A 1 7.14 4.25 -5.47
CA MET A 1 5.89 3.78 -6.11
C MET A 1 6.03 2.34 -6.60
N VAL A 2 6.93 2.03 -7.54
CA VAL A 2 7.11 0.70 -8.14
C VAL A 2 7.24 -0.44 -7.11
N GLY A 3 8.05 -0.26 -6.06
CA GLY A 3 8.19 -1.26 -5.01
C GLY A 3 6.88 -1.65 -4.32
N ASN A 4 5.98 -0.69 -4.05
CA ASN A 4 4.67 -0.99 -3.45
C ASN A 4 3.77 -1.77 -4.41
N ILE A 5 3.85 -1.48 -5.71
CA ILE A 5 3.06 -2.18 -6.74
C ILE A 5 3.52 -3.64 -6.84
N ILE A 6 4.84 -3.86 -6.96
CA ILE A 6 5.40 -5.21 -7.03
C ILE A 6 5.05 -5.99 -5.76
N LEU A 7 5.25 -5.38 -4.58
CA LEU A 7 4.90 -6.00 -3.31
C LEU A 7 3.41 -6.36 -3.23
N SER A 8 2.52 -5.47 -3.68
CA SER A 8 1.08 -5.73 -3.73
C SER A 8 0.77 -6.91 -4.64
N LEU A 9 1.29 -6.91 -5.87
CA LEU A 9 1.09 -8.01 -6.81
C LEU A 9 1.59 -9.35 -6.26
N SER A 10 2.80 -9.38 -5.70
CA SER A 10 3.37 -10.59 -5.10
C SER A 10 2.54 -11.09 -3.92
N THR A 11 2.07 -10.19 -3.05
CA THR A 11 1.24 -10.53 -1.88
C THR A 11 -0.11 -11.10 -2.32
N LEU A 12 -0.80 -10.41 -3.22
CA LEU A 12 -2.12 -10.82 -3.73
C LEU A 12 -2.03 -12.14 -4.49
N ALA A 13 -1.03 -12.31 -5.36
CA ALA A 13 -0.82 -13.56 -6.10
C ALA A 13 -0.56 -14.74 -5.16
N SER A 14 0.22 -14.53 -4.10
CA SER A 14 0.52 -15.56 -3.09
C SER A 14 -0.73 -15.92 -2.29
N ALA A 15 -1.48 -14.93 -1.83
CA ALA A 15 -2.74 -15.13 -1.11
C ALA A 15 -3.75 -15.90 -1.98
N PHE A 16 -3.87 -15.55 -3.26
CA PHE A 16 -4.76 -16.22 -4.20
C PHE A 16 -4.37 -17.68 -4.46
N ARG A 17 -3.07 -17.95 -4.63
CA ARG A 17 -2.56 -19.31 -4.86
C ARG A 17 -2.72 -20.20 -3.63
N LEU A 18 -2.48 -19.66 -2.44
CA LEU A 18 -2.53 -20.41 -1.18
C LEU A 18 -3.93 -20.43 -0.55
N LYS A 19 -4.85 -19.57 -1.00
CA LYS A 19 -6.13 -19.27 -0.34
C LYS A 19 -5.93 -18.89 1.13
N ALA A 20 -4.84 -18.17 1.40
CA ALA A 20 -4.43 -17.81 2.74
C ALA A 20 -5.02 -16.45 3.14
N PRO A 21 -5.31 -16.23 4.44
CA PRO A 21 -5.74 -14.93 4.92
C PRO A 21 -4.65 -13.88 4.69
N LEU A 22 -5.07 -12.64 4.43
CA LEU A 22 -4.17 -11.51 4.22
C LEU A 22 -3.92 -10.74 5.51
N PRO A 23 -2.80 -10.03 5.65
CA PRO A 23 -2.61 -9.08 6.75
C PRO A 23 -3.67 -7.97 6.72
N PRO A 24 -3.96 -7.31 7.85
CA PRO A 24 -4.94 -6.23 7.91
C PRO A 24 -4.49 -4.99 7.13
N TYR A 25 -3.18 -4.77 7.04
CA TYR A 25 -2.59 -3.71 6.22
C TYR A 25 -2.08 -4.22 4.89
N LEU A 26 -2.61 -3.63 3.81
CA LEU A 26 -2.11 -3.85 2.45
C LEU A 26 -1.01 -2.84 2.12
N PRO A 27 -0.12 -3.16 1.16
CA PRO A 27 0.87 -2.21 0.66
C PRO A 27 0.21 -0.90 0.20
N PRO A 28 0.70 0.28 0.64
CA PRO A 28 0.03 1.57 0.41
C PRO A 28 0.31 2.10 -1.00
N VAL A 29 -0.28 1.46 -2.02
CA VAL A 29 -0.01 1.72 -3.44
C VAL A 29 -0.48 3.11 -3.89
N GLU A 30 -1.69 3.54 -3.53
CA GLU A 30 -2.21 4.84 -3.95
C GLU A 30 -1.49 5.98 -3.25
N LYS A 31 -1.22 5.84 -1.94
CA LYS A 31 -0.42 6.81 -1.18
C LYS A 31 0.97 6.97 -1.77
N ALA A 32 1.58 5.88 -2.25
CA ALA A 32 2.88 5.94 -2.91
C ALA A 32 2.83 6.62 -4.28
N ARG A 33 1.72 6.49 -5.01
CA ARG A 33 1.48 7.21 -6.27
C ARG A 33 1.26 8.71 -6.03
N GLN A 34 0.45 9.06 -5.04
CA GLN A 34 0.19 10.46 -4.68
C GLN A 34 1.48 11.19 -4.29
N ARG A 35 2.33 10.57 -3.45
CA ARG A 35 3.65 11.11 -3.11
C ARG A 35 4.52 11.35 -4.36
N LEU A 36 4.46 10.46 -5.34
CA LEU A 36 5.19 10.64 -6.61
C LEU A 36 4.64 11.81 -7.42
N VAL A 37 3.32 11.92 -7.54
CA VAL A 37 2.66 13.04 -8.23
C VAL A 37 3.01 14.37 -7.56
N ASP A 38 2.97 14.43 -6.23
CA ASP A 38 3.31 15.62 -5.47
C ASP A 38 4.79 16.00 -5.66
N ALA A 39 5.69 15.02 -5.69
CA ALA A 39 7.10 15.25 -5.97
C ALA A 39 7.32 15.79 -7.40
N ILE A 40 6.64 15.22 -8.41
CA ILE A 40 6.75 15.68 -9.81
C ILE A 40 6.23 17.12 -9.94
N ARG A 41 5.11 17.47 -9.29
CA ARG A 41 4.54 18.82 -9.29
C ARG A 41 5.45 19.88 -8.66
N ARG A 42 6.36 19.46 -7.77
CA ARG A 42 7.31 20.38 -7.11
C ARG A 42 8.52 20.73 -7.98
N LEU A 43 8.75 20.02 -9.09
CA LEU A 43 9.86 20.29 -10.00
C LEU A 43 9.66 21.61 -10.74
N ASP A 44 10.71 22.42 -10.85
CA ASP A 44 10.63 23.76 -11.42
C ASP A 44 10.22 23.76 -12.91
N VAL A 45 10.62 22.74 -13.67
CA VAL A 45 10.19 22.53 -15.06
C VAL A 45 8.67 22.33 -15.21
N VAL A 46 8.02 21.73 -14.20
CA VAL A 46 6.56 21.53 -14.19
C VAL A 46 5.85 22.80 -13.72
N LYS A 47 6.41 23.48 -12.71
CA LYS A 47 5.86 24.75 -12.19
C LYS A 47 5.90 25.87 -13.24
N ASN A 48 7.03 26.00 -13.93
CA ASN A 48 7.25 27.03 -14.95
C ASN A 48 6.62 26.67 -16.29
N ARG A 49 5.95 25.50 -16.39
CA ARG A 49 5.38 24.92 -17.62
C ARG A 49 6.38 24.82 -18.77
N ASP A 50 7.66 24.84 -18.45
CA ASP A 50 8.77 24.75 -19.38
C ASP A 50 9.13 23.26 -19.59
N ALA A 51 8.11 22.47 -19.91
CA ALA A 51 8.23 21.04 -20.15
C ALA A 51 8.81 20.83 -21.57
N THR A 52 10.02 21.33 -21.79
CA THR A 52 10.75 21.22 -23.06
C THR A 52 11.26 19.79 -23.33
N GLY A 53 11.16 18.89 -22.33
CA GLY A 53 11.60 17.49 -22.42
C GLY A 53 10.45 16.48 -22.41
N SER A 54 10.41 15.59 -23.41
CA SER A 54 9.47 14.47 -23.50
C SER A 54 9.52 13.56 -22.26
N ARG A 55 10.68 13.42 -21.62
CA ARG A 55 10.92 12.47 -20.53
C ARG A 55 10.18 12.81 -19.24
N GLN A 56 10.14 14.08 -18.85
CA GLN A 56 9.43 14.53 -17.64
C GLN A 56 7.91 14.39 -17.81
N LEU A 57 7.41 14.70 -19.01
CA LEU A 57 6.01 14.50 -19.38
C LEU A 57 5.63 13.01 -19.33
N LEU A 58 6.52 12.12 -19.81
CA LEU A 58 6.31 10.66 -19.74
C LEU A 58 6.20 10.15 -18.30
N PHE A 59 7.05 10.60 -17.38
CA PHE A 59 6.96 10.21 -15.97
C PHE A 59 5.67 10.72 -15.31
N PHE A 60 5.25 11.94 -15.65
CA PHE A 60 3.99 12.49 -15.18
C PHE A 60 2.79 11.71 -15.72
N ALA A 61 2.75 11.46 -17.03
CA ALA A 61 1.71 10.66 -17.67
C ALA A 61 1.62 9.26 -17.07
N TYR A 62 2.77 8.60 -16.85
CA TYR A 62 2.85 7.32 -16.14
C TYR A 62 2.23 7.39 -14.74
N ALA A 63 2.63 8.36 -13.92
CA ALA A 63 2.07 8.49 -12.56
C ALA A 63 0.56 8.79 -12.56
N LEU A 64 0.05 9.41 -13.63
CA LEU A 64 -1.37 9.72 -13.81
C LEU A 64 -2.16 8.46 -14.22
N THR A 65 -1.67 7.70 -15.20
CA THR A 65 -2.32 6.47 -15.68
C THR A 65 -2.28 5.36 -14.63
N MET A 66 -1.27 5.35 -13.77
CA MET A 66 -1.16 4.40 -12.67
C MET A 66 -2.27 4.52 -11.62
N LYS A 67 -3.08 5.59 -11.62
CA LYS A 67 -4.18 5.76 -10.68
C LYS A 67 -5.19 4.60 -10.74
N GLY A 68 -5.61 4.22 -11.95
CA GLY A 68 -6.55 3.10 -12.11
C GLY A 68 -5.95 1.79 -11.61
N VAL A 69 -4.66 1.56 -11.89
CA VAL A 69 -3.96 0.33 -11.44
C VAL A 69 -3.87 0.28 -9.90
N THR A 70 -3.56 1.39 -9.24
CA THR A 70 -3.47 1.43 -7.78
C THR A 70 -4.84 1.27 -7.10
N GLU A 71 -5.89 1.89 -7.65
CA GLU A 71 -7.28 1.73 -7.19
C GLU A 71 -7.74 0.27 -7.32
N GLU A 72 -7.51 -0.37 -8.46
CA GLU A 72 -7.87 -1.78 -8.68
C GLU A 72 -7.09 -2.73 -7.78
N LEU A 73 -5.81 -2.47 -7.50
CA LEU A 73 -5.03 -3.27 -6.55
C LEU A 73 -5.57 -3.19 -5.13
N GLU A 74 -6.01 -2.01 -4.68
CA GLU A 74 -6.63 -1.83 -3.36
C GLU A 74 -7.99 -2.54 -3.29
N LEU A 75 -8.82 -2.41 -4.32
CA LEU A 75 -10.09 -3.11 -4.41
C LEU A 75 -9.90 -4.63 -4.40
N LEU A 76 -8.96 -5.14 -5.20
CA LEU A 76 -8.65 -6.56 -5.26
C LEU A 76 -8.17 -7.06 -3.89
N GLY A 77 -7.28 -6.31 -3.22
CA GLY A 77 -6.80 -6.68 -1.89
C GLY A 77 -7.91 -6.79 -0.85
N ARG A 78 -8.83 -5.82 -0.81
CA ARG A 78 -10.02 -5.89 0.07
C ARG A 78 -10.92 -7.06 -0.29
N THR A 79 -11.08 -7.34 -1.58
CA THR A 79 -11.88 -8.48 -2.05
C THR A 79 -11.29 -9.80 -1.59
N LEU A 80 -9.96 -9.97 -1.65
CA LEU A 80 -9.30 -11.18 -1.16
C LEU A 80 -9.33 -11.27 0.37
N GLN A 81 -9.22 -10.15 1.09
CA GLN A 81 -9.42 -10.12 2.53
C GLN A 81 -10.82 -10.61 2.91
N THR A 82 -11.87 -10.18 2.19
CA THR A 82 -13.23 -10.70 2.39
C THR A 82 -13.36 -12.18 2.03
N ALA A 83 -12.67 -12.65 0.98
CA ALA A 83 -12.80 -14.02 0.49
C ALA A 83 -12.00 -15.05 1.31
N PHE A 84 -10.80 -14.70 1.77
CA PHE A 84 -9.87 -15.62 2.44
C PHE A 84 -9.63 -15.28 3.92
N GLY A 85 -10.14 -14.13 4.38
CA GLY A 85 -10.00 -13.66 5.75
C GLY A 85 -8.83 -12.70 5.95
N VAL A 86 -8.81 -12.11 7.14
CA VAL A 86 -7.76 -11.20 7.61
C VAL A 86 -7.07 -11.83 8.80
N ILE A 87 -5.73 -11.85 8.79
CA ILE A 87 -4.96 -12.36 9.93
C ILE A 87 -5.22 -11.43 11.12
N GLY A 88 -5.76 -11.99 12.18
CA GLY A 88 -6.04 -11.26 13.41
C GLY A 88 -7.10 -10.17 13.25
N GLU A 89 -8.08 -10.29 12.34
CA GLU A 89 -9.27 -9.43 12.12
C GLU A 89 -9.06 -7.89 12.13
N THR A 90 -8.51 -7.34 13.21
CA THR A 90 -8.10 -5.96 13.40
C THR A 90 -6.56 -5.76 13.30
N PRO A 91 -6.09 -4.55 12.93
CA PRO A 91 -4.66 -4.22 13.02
C PRO A 91 -4.06 -4.45 14.41
N GLU A 92 -4.79 -4.12 15.47
CA GLU A 92 -4.31 -4.20 16.85
C GLU A 92 -4.06 -5.65 17.30
N GLU A 93 -4.98 -6.55 16.97
CA GLU A 93 -4.86 -7.99 17.25
C GLU A 93 -3.76 -8.61 16.39
N PHE A 94 -3.60 -8.19 15.13
CA PHE A 94 -2.48 -8.61 14.31
C PHE A 94 -1.13 -8.21 14.91
N GLU A 95 -0.98 -6.95 15.34
CA GLU A 95 0.25 -6.47 15.98
C GLU A 95 0.53 -7.22 17.29
N ALA A 96 -0.52 -7.58 18.05
CA ALA A 96 -0.38 -8.37 19.27
C ALA A 96 0.27 -9.75 19.04
N LEU A 97 0.16 -10.33 17.84
CA LEU A 97 0.81 -11.61 17.49
C LEU A 97 2.35 -11.53 17.49
N PHE A 98 2.92 -10.33 17.39
CA PHE A 98 4.37 -10.11 17.30
C PHE A 98 4.98 -9.54 18.59
N MET A 99 4.17 -9.25 19.60
CA MET A 99 4.62 -8.70 20.88
C MET A 99 5.12 -9.80 21.82
N ASP A 100 6.18 -9.51 22.60
CA ASP A 100 6.68 -10.43 23.63
C ASP A 100 5.57 -10.72 24.68
N PRO A 101 5.36 -11.97 25.10
CA PRO A 101 4.42 -12.32 26.16
C PRO A 101 4.54 -11.46 27.44
N GLU A 102 5.75 -11.05 27.81
CA GLU A 102 6.02 -10.18 28.98
C GLU A 102 5.55 -8.74 28.73
N GLU A 103 5.72 -8.22 27.51
CA GLU A 103 5.30 -6.87 27.15
C GLU A 103 3.77 -6.77 27.00
N SER A 104 3.14 -7.82 26.47
CA SER A 104 1.68 -7.95 26.40
C SER A 104 1.02 -7.94 27.78
N ARG A 105 1.59 -8.64 28.77
CA ARG A 105 1.10 -8.62 30.17
C ARG A 105 1.22 -7.25 30.83
N ARG A 106 2.30 -6.51 30.57
CA ARG A 106 2.50 -5.16 31.14
C ARG A 106 1.47 -4.16 30.64
N ARG A 107 1.07 -4.25 29.36
CA ARG A 107 0.04 -3.36 28.78
C ARG A 107 -1.36 -3.64 29.33
N ILE A 108 -1.72 -4.91 29.52
CA ILE A 108 -3.00 -5.30 30.11
C ILE A 108 -3.12 -4.77 31.55
N ASN A 109 -2.05 -4.88 32.35
CA ASN A 109 -2.04 -4.39 33.74
C ASN A 109 -2.11 -2.87 33.88
N TYR A 110 -1.80 -2.10 32.82
CA TYR A 110 -1.89 -0.64 32.83
C TYR A 110 -3.27 -0.12 32.37
N ALA A 111 -4.08 -0.99 31.76
CA ALA A 111 -5.40 -0.67 31.24
C ALA A 111 -6.55 -1.10 32.18
N ALA A 112 -6.24 -1.82 33.27
CA ALA A 112 -7.14 -2.24 34.34
C ALA A 112 -6.99 -1.35 35.58
#